data_AF-A0A0K2RL74-F1
#
_entry.id   AF-A0A0K2RL74-F1
#
_cell.length_a   1.000
_cell.length_b   1.000
_cell.length_c   1.000
_cell.angle_alpha   90.00
_cell.angle_beta   90.00
_cell.angle_gamma   90.00
#
_symmetry.space_group_name_H-M   'P 1'
#
loop_
_entity.id
_entity.type
_entity.pdbx_description
1 polymer ?
#
loop_
_entity_poly.entity_id
_entity_poly.type
_entity_poly.pdbx_seq_one_letter_code
_entity_poly.pdbx_strand_id
1 'polypeptide(L)'
;MPWNCYPWVRDPELPPALSAQEKTDGLRPFRQFLKINKRVSAVVAHGAEAAAFLALFEKTYHSPLRQHGIKVYKASALGGRAFALSEAKQQELLAKNIETYRDAMQRAGIQHL
;
A
#
# COMPACT_ATOMS: atom_id res chain seq x y z
N MET A 1 6.16 5.84 -5.71
CA MET A 1 7.08 4.68 -5.68
C MET A 1 6.28 3.44 -5.33
N PRO A 2 6.21 2.42 -6.19
CA PRO A 2 5.59 1.14 -5.82
C PRO A 2 6.43 0.45 -4.74
N TRP A 3 5.77 -0.16 -3.76
CA TRP A 3 6.44 -0.89 -2.68
C TRP A 3 5.60 -2.10 -2.30
N ASN A 4 6.26 -3.26 -2.18
CA ASN A 4 5.61 -4.51 -1.79
C ASN A 4 5.73 -4.72 -0.28
N CYS A 5 4.70 -5.32 0.33
CA CYS A 5 4.72 -5.65 1.77
C CYS A 5 5.90 -6.57 2.11
N TYR A 6 6.27 -7.47 1.19
CA TYR A 6 7.50 -8.25 1.22
C TYR A 6 8.35 -7.85 0.00
N PRO A 7 9.51 -7.19 0.19
CA PRO A 7 10.27 -6.62 -0.93
C PRO A 7 11.14 -7.63 -1.69
N TRP A 8 11.28 -8.86 -1.20
CA TRP A 8 12.11 -9.89 -1.84
C TRP A 8 11.31 -10.77 -2.81
N VAL A 9 12.01 -11.35 -3.78
CA VAL A 9 11.44 -12.34 -4.69
C VAL A 9 11.05 -13.58 -3.89
N ARG A 10 9.84 -14.08 -4.13
CA ARG A 10 9.34 -15.33 -3.55
C ARG A 10 9.42 -16.43 -4.58
N ASP A 11 9.59 -17.65 -4.08
CA ASP A 11 9.46 -18.85 -4.89
C ASP A 11 8.04 -18.90 -5.50
N PRO A 12 7.90 -19.11 -6.82
CA PRO A 12 6.60 -19.27 -7.48
C PRO A 12 5.72 -20.39 -6.92
N GLU A 13 6.33 -21.41 -6.30
CA GLU A 13 5.59 -22.53 -5.70
C GLU A 13 4.92 -22.17 -4.35
N LEU A 14 5.31 -21.04 -3.75
CA LEU A 14 4.73 -20.59 -2.49
C LEU A 14 3.32 -20.01 -2.68
N PRO A 15 2.44 -20.13 -1.66
CA PRO A 15 1.12 -19.52 -1.72
C PRO A 15 1.18 -18.02 -2.01
N PRO A 16 0.23 -17.46 -2.77
CA PRO A 16 0.24 -16.04 -3.15
C PRO A 16 0.10 -15.10 -1.93
N ALA A 17 -0.52 -15.57 -0.84
CA ALA A 17 -0.61 -14.82 0.41
C ALA A 17 0.72 -14.85 1.18
N LEU A 18 1.12 -13.72 1.76
CA LEU A 18 2.31 -13.67 2.60
C LEU A 18 2.05 -14.33 3.97
N SER A 19 3.01 -15.13 4.42
CA SER A 19 3.06 -15.65 5.78
C SER A 19 3.23 -14.52 6.80
N ALA A 20 2.95 -14.83 8.07
CA ALA A 20 3.14 -13.86 9.16
C ALA A 20 4.61 -13.42 9.31
N GLN A 21 5.54 -14.35 9.06
CA GLN A 21 6.98 -14.06 9.11
C GLN A 21 7.38 -13.10 7.98
N GLU A 22 6.99 -13.39 6.73
CA GLU A 22 7.29 -12.54 5.58
C GLU A 22 6.71 -11.12 5.76
N LYS A 23 5.50 -11.00 6.32
CA LYS A 23 4.91 -9.69 6.65
C LYS A 23 5.75 -8.93 7.67
N THR A 24 6.28 -9.63 8.67
CA THR A 24 7.12 -9.05 9.73
C THR A 24 8.49 -8.63 9.18
N ASP A 25 9.09 -9.48 8.34
CA ASP A 25 10.39 -9.22 7.72
C ASP A 25 10.35 -7.98 6.82
N GLY A 26 9.21 -7.73 6.16
CA GLY A 26 8.99 -6.53 5.36
C GLY A 26 8.86 -5.21 6.14
N LEU A 27 8.58 -5.25 7.44
CA LEU A 27 8.39 -4.05 8.26
C LEU A 27 9.67 -3.22 8.39
N ARG A 28 10.82 -3.90 8.62
CA ARG A 28 12.11 -3.22 8.82
C ARG A 28 12.59 -2.51 7.54
N PRO A 29 12.58 -3.13 6.36
CA PRO A 29 12.84 -2.46 5.09
C PRO A 29 11.90 -1.26 4.86
N PHE A 30 10.60 -1.41 5.11
CA PHE A 30 9.66 -0.31 4.94
C PHE A 30 9.95 0.87 5.89
N ARG A 31 10.31 0.60 7.15
CA ARG A 31 10.76 1.63 8.09
C ARG A 31 11.99 2.37 7.57
N GLN A 32 12.97 1.62 7.06
CA GLN A 32 14.21 2.21 6.54
C GLN A 32 13.92 3.05 5.29
N PHE A 33 13.03 2.58 4.41
CA PHE A 33 12.56 3.34 3.25
C PHE A 33 11.96 4.68 3.67
N LEU A 34 11.07 4.72 4.68
CA LEU A 34 10.49 5.97 5.17
C LEU A 34 11.54 6.91 5.80
N LYS A 35 12.55 6.35 6.50
CA LYS A 35 13.65 7.15 7.06
C LYS A 35 14.50 7.83 5.98
N ILE A 36 14.77 7.12 4.89
CA ILE A 36 15.52 7.65 3.74
C ILE A 36 14.67 8.70 3.02
N ASN A 37 13.40 8.39 2.78
CA ASN A 37 12.47 9.22 2.02
C ASN A 37 11.65 10.14 2.94
N LYS A 38 12.28 11.18 3.49
CA LYS A 38 11.62 12.13 4.41
C LYS A 38 10.49 12.95 3.79
N ARG A 39 10.32 12.91 2.47
CA ARG A 39 9.28 13.64 1.72
C ARG A 39 8.02 12.82 1.45
N VAL A 40 7.92 11.60 1.99
CA VAL A 40 6.70 10.81 1.83
C VAL A 40 5.56 11.53 2.54
N SER A 41 4.54 11.92 1.79
CA SER A 41 3.31 12.53 2.33
C SER A 41 2.10 11.61 2.20
N ALA A 42 2.10 10.64 1.29
CA ALA A 42 0.97 9.75 1.08
C ALA A 42 1.42 8.31 0.85
N VAL A 43 0.65 7.36 1.38
CA VAL A 43 0.80 5.93 1.12
C VAL A 43 -0.54 5.39 0.64
N VAL A 44 -0.55 4.74 -0.52
CA VAL A 44 -1.74 4.08 -1.07
C VAL A 44 -1.61 2.58 -0.83
N ALA A 45 -2.46 2.05 0.05
CA ALA A 45 -2.51 0.65 0.42
C ALA A 45 -3.47 -0.10 -0.48
N HIS A 46 -2.94 -0.96 -1.36
CA HIS A 46 -3.72 -1.76 -2.29
C HIS A 46 -4.21 -3.06 -1.65
N GLY A 47 -5.53 -3.16 -1.47
CA GLY A 47 -6.18 -4.35 -0.93
C GLY A 47 -6.03 -4.50 0.58
N ALA A 48 -6.65 -5.57 1.09
CA ALA A 48 -6.70 -5.86 2.52
C ALA A 48 -5.32 -6.20 3.11
N GLU A 49 -4.46 -6.87 2.33
CA GLU A 49 -3.14 -7.27 2.78
C GLU A 49 -2.22 -6.08 3.03
N ALA A 50 -2.19 -5.09 2.12
CA ALA A 50 -1.43 -3.87 2.32
C ALA A 50 -1.97 -3.04 3.49
N ALA A 51 -3.30 -2.96 3.65
CA ALA A 51 -3.90 -2.28 4.79
C ALA A 51 -3.53 -2.95 6.12
N ALA A 52 -3.54 -4.28 6.17
CA ALA A 52 -3.14 -5.06 7.34
C ALA A 52 -1.64 -4.91 7.64
N PHE A 53 -0.79 -4.87 6.62
CA PHE A 53 0.64 -4.60 6.76
C PHE A 53 0.93 -3.24 7.41
N LEU A 54 0.23 -2.18 6.98
CA LEU A 54 0.38 -0.86 7.60
C LEU A 54 -0.12 -0.82 9.04
N ALA A 55 -1.24 -1.50 9.34
CA ALA A 55 -1.71 -1.63 10.72
C ALA A 55 -0.70 -2.37 11.61
N LEU A 56 -0.09 -3.44 11.08
CA LEU A 56 0.98 -4.17 11.76
C LEU A 56 2.20 -3.27 11.98
N PHE A 57 2.60 -2.49 10.97
CA PHE A 57 3.71 -1.53 11.07
C PHE A 57 3.50 -0.51 12.19
N GLU A 58 2.33 0.13 12.24
CA GLU A 58 2.02 1.13 13.28
C GLU A 58 2.01 0.50 14.67
N LYS A 59 1.48 -0.73 14.79
CA LYS A 59 1.48 -1.49 16.04
C LYS A 59 2.89 -1.85 16.50
N THR A 60 3.74 -2.36 15.60
CA THR A 60 5.09 -2.83 15.92
C THR A 60 6.03 -1.70 16.31
N TYR A 61 5.93 -0.54 15.69
CA TYR A 61 6.82 0.59 15.96
C TYR A 61 6.21 1.68 16.85
N HIS A 62 4.96 1.49 17.31
CA HIS A 62 4.21 2.47 18.11
C HIS A 62 4.27 3.89 17.52
N SER A 63 4.32 3.98 16.20
CA SER A 63 4.56 5.22 15.47
C SER A 63 3.54 5.33 14.35
N PRO A 64 2.36 5.91 14.62
CA PRO A 64 1.36 6.15 13.60
C PRO A 64 1.94 6.97 12.45
N LEU A 65 1.69 6.53 11.22
CA LEU A 65 2.17 7.23 10.01
C LEU A 65 1.66 8.68 9.97
N ARG A 66 0.48 8.92 10.54
CA ARG A 66 -0.11 10.26 10.69
C ARG A 66 0.77 11.22 11.49
N GLN A 67 1.54 10.76 12.48
CA GLN A 67 2.46 11.60 13.25
C GLN A 67 3.61 12.14 12.38
N HIS A 68 3.96 11.40 11.32
CA HIS A 68 4.95 11.83 10.32
C HIS A 68 4.31 12.63 9.18
N GLY A 69 3.06 13.06 9.33
CA GLY A 69 2.32 13.77 8.29
C GLY A 69 1.87 12.89 7.12
N ILE A 70 2.08 11.57 7.19
CA ILE A 70 1.75 10.62 6.12
C ILE A 70 0.27 10.23 6.20
N LYS A 71 -0.48 10.41 5.10
CA LYS A 71 -1.88 9.97 4.99
C LYS A 71 -1.92 8.62 4.28
N VAL A 72 -2.65 7.68 4.87
CA VAL A 72 -2.85 6.35 4.30
C VAL A 72 -4.19 6.31 3.58
N TYR A 73 -4.15 5.92 2.32
CA TYR A 73 -5.31 5.71 1.46
C TYR A 73 -5.55 4.23 1.27
N LYS A 74 -6.79 3.77 1.40
CA LYS A 74 -7.16 2.38 1.14
C LYS A 74 -7.69 2.28 -0.29
N ALA A 75 -6.97 1.59 -1.15
CA ALA A 75 -7.33 1.37 -2.54
C ALA A 75 -7.71 -0.11 -2.78
N SER A 76 -8.47 -0.34 -3.83
CA SER A 76 -8.87 -1.69 -4.25
C SER A 76 -7.64 -2.46 -4.73
N ALA A 77 -7.57 -3.77 -4.43
CA ALA A 77 -6.48 -4.60 -4.92
C ALA A 77 -6.46 -4.62 -6.45
N LEU A 78 -5.26 -4.58 -7.05
CA LEU A 78 -5.07 -4.59 -8.50
C LEU A 78 -4.85 -6.02 -9.06
N GLY A 79 -5.24 -7.06 -8.31
CA GLY A 79 -4.93 -8.46 -8.64
C GLY A 79 -6.00 -9.46 -8.19
N GLY A 80 -6.01 -10.63 -8.83
CA GLY A 80 -6.82 -11.80 -8.43
C GLY A 80 -8.32 -11.53 -8.41
N ARG A 81 -8.95 -11.71 -7.23
CA ARG A 81 -10.41 -11.62 -7.03
C ARG A 81 -11.03 -10.26 -7.40
N ALA A 82 -10.23 -9.20 -7.54
CA ALA A 82 -10.71 -7.92 -8.05
C ALA A 82 -11.19 -8.02 -9.52
N PHE A 83 -10.61 -8.94 -10.31
CA PHE A 83 -11.01 -9.24 -11.68
C PHE A 83 -12.13 -10.28 -11.79
N ALA A 84 -12.53 -10.91 -10.68
CA ALA A 84 -13.67 -11.83 -10.66
C ALA A 84 -15.02 -11.10 -10.55
N LEU A 85 -15.01 -9.77 -10.53
CA LEU A 85 -16.19 -8.92 -10.47
C LEU A 85 -16.74 -8.62 -11.88
N SER A 86 -18.01 -8.23 -11.96
CA SER A 86 -18.61 -7.77 -13.22
C SER A 86 -17.88 -6.53 -13.76
N GLU A 87 -17.89 -6.34 -15.08
CA GLU A 87 -17.23 -5.24 -15.76
C GLU A 87 -17.63 -3.86 -15.19
N ALA A 88 -18.92 -3.65 -14.92
CA ALA A 88 -19.43 -2.44 -14.30
C ALA A 88 -18.79 -2.17 -12.91
N LYS A 89 -18.59 -3.21 -12.11
CA LYS A 89 -17.96 -3.12 -10.79
C LYS A 89 -16.45 -2.87 -10.91
N GLN A 90 -15.79 -3.46 -11.91
CA GLN A 90 -14.38 -3.21 -12.18
C GLN A 90 -14.15 -1.73 -12.56
N GLN A 91 -15.02 -1.17 -13.40
CA GLN A 91 -14.95 0.24 -13.79
C GLN A 91 -15.19 1.19 -12.61
N GLU A 92 -16.15 0.87 -11.73
CA GLU A 92 -16.40 1.61 -10.49
C GLU A 92 -15.15 1.62 -9.58
N LEU A 93 -14.52 0.46 -9.37
CA LEU A 93 -13.31 0.34 -8.55
C LEU A 93 -12.11 1.05 -9.19
N LEU A 94 -12.00 1.01 -10.51
CA LEU A 94 -10.97 1.74 -11.24
C LEU A 94 -11.14 3.26 -11.07
N ALA A 95 -12.35 3.79 -11.27
CA ALA A 95 -12.65 5.20 -11.07
C ALA A 95 -12.30 5.65 -9.64
N LYS A 96 -12.68 4.87 -8.63
CA LYS A 96 -12.35 5.15 -7.23
C LYS A 96 -10.84 5.12 -6.96
N ASN A 97 -10.11 4.19 -7.57
CA ASN A 97 -8.66 4.12 -7.46
C ASN A 97 -8.01 5.34 -8.12
N ILE A 98 -8.50 5.79 -9.28
CA ILE A 98 -8.02 7.01 -9.95
C ILE A 98 -8.20 8.23 -9.05
N GLU A 99 -9.37 8.41 -8.44
CA GLU A 99 -9.63 9.52 -7.50
C GLU A 99 -8.71 9.46 -6.28
N THR A 100 -8.51 8.26 -5.74
CA THR A 100 -7.59 8.03 -4.60
C THR A 100 -6.17 8.44 -4.96
N TYR A 101 -5.70 8.06 -6.15
CA TYR A 101 -4.39 8.47 -6.65
C TYR A 101 -4.32 9.96 -6.92
N ARG A 102 -5.38 10.59 -7.44
CA ARG A 102 -5.44 12.03 -7.66
C ARG A 102 -5.24 12.81 -6.35
N ASP A 103 -5.96 12.46 -5.29
CA ASP A 103 -5.79 13.12 -3.97
C ASP A 103 -4.39 12.84 -3.39
N ALA A 104 -3.89 11.60 -3.51
CA ALA A 104 -2.55 11.25 -3.04
C ALA A 104 -1.44 12.03 -3.79
N MET A 105 -1.58 12.21 -5.11
CA MET A 105 -0.66 12.96 -5.95
C MET A 105 -0.71 14.46 -5.62
N GLN A 106 -1.90 15.05 -5.48
CA GLN A 106 -2.06 16.44 -5.06
C GLN A 106 -1.37 16.70 -3.71
N ARG A 107 -1.53 15.78 -2.74
CA ARG A 107 -0.86 15.86 -1.44
C ARG A 107 0.65 15.66 -1.50
N ALA A 108 1.14 14.97 -2.52
CA ALA A 108 2.57 14.86 -2.82
C ALA A 108 3.12 16.07 -3.59
N GLY A 109 2.29 17.07 -3.90
CA GLY A 109 2.67 18.22 -4.73
C GLY A 109 2.78 17.88 -6.22
N ILE A 110 2.26 16.72 -6.64
CA ILE A 110 2.21 16.28 -8.02
C ILE A 110 0.82 16.69 -8.54
N GLN A 111 0.73 17.89 -9.10
CA GLN A 111 -0.47 18.36 -9.79
C GLN A 111 -0.27 18.22 -11.30
N HIS A 112 -1.34 17.85 -11.99
CA HIS A 112 -1.40 18.03 -13.44
C HIS A 112 -1.37 19.55 -13.69
N LEU A 113 -0.37 20.03 -14.42
CA LEU A 113 -0.37 21.37 -15.00
C LEU A 113 -1.58 21.53 -15.93
#